data_AF-A0A353LJV9-F1
#
_entry.id   AF-A0A353LJV9-F1
#
_cell.length_a   1.000
_cell.length_b   1.000
_cell.length_c   1.000
_cell.angle_alpha   90.00
_cell.angle_beta   90.00
_cell.angle_gamma   90.00
#
_symmetry.space_group_name_H-M   'P 1'
#
loop_
_entity.id
_entity.type
_entity.pdbx_description
1 polymer ?
#
loop_
_entity_poly.entity_id
_entity_poly.type
_entity_poly.pdbx_seq_one_letter_code
_entity_poly.pdbx_strand_id
1 'polypeptide(L)'
;TKTGLMEILGDQISAPLTLPLLMTGKSVGVSVANIEDPLRNNTSVTLTRVAAKISLQFKKADENDNVKITKISLLSNTGKTTLFPVPPATAVSPQSYWNYSKPLNTPLELLTVPTPVNEIGDIYVYENITEGVKTKATQLEVEALFNDVITTYRVYINKNIATPGSGTPGGPSSSSTTPNDHPYSIKRGHHYKLDGTIVHLGAYSSLLLDTEVLPWNLLQSTFNYEKVNAVFQVAPKPPVGSPMKITSLTANINLNFKITAPAGGVWSVSLTNTADFVLKKDATTNAYTWGVIGGGSGNWPDIRIAPRPGVNVSPGSSTEVIVRVNGVEIDFDKSGATGPGNRLRVVYQP
;
A
#
# COMPACT_ATOMS: atom_id res chain seq x y z
N THR A 1 7.12 19.89 22.87
CA THR A 1 8.57 19.75 22.59
C THR A 1 8.77 18.66 21.56
N LYS A 2 9.92 18.58 20.87
CA LYS A 2 10.24 17.48 19.95
C LYS A 2 10.07 16.10 20.61
N THR A 3 10.46 16.00 21.88
CA THR A 3 10.30 14.80 22.71
C THR A 3 8.82 14.41 22.88
N GLY A 4 7.96 15.36 23.27
CA GLY A 4 6.54 15.08 23.48
C GLY A 4 5.79 14.62 22.22
N LEU A 5 6.23 15.00 21.01
CA LEU A 5 5.64 14.50 19.76
C LEU A 5 6.05 13.04 19.47
N MET A 6 7.27 12.65 19.85
CA MET A 6 7.78 11.29 19.63
C MET A 6 7.23 10.28 20.64
N GLU A 7 6.70 10.76 21.76
CA GLU A 7 6.07 9.96 22.82
C GLU A 7 4.58 9.69 22.54
N ILE A 8 3.98 10.34 21.53
CA ILE A 8 2.59 10.12 21.17
C ILE A 8 2.42 8.68 20.65
N LEU A 9 1.48 7.96 21.24
CA LEU A 9 1.05 6.63 20.83
C LEU A 9 -0.01 6.73 19.73
N GLY A 10 -0.11 5.70 18.91
CA GLY A 10 -1.28 5.51 18.05
C GLY A 10 -2.52 5.23 18.88
N ASP A 11 -3.68 5.36 18.25
CA ASP A 11 -4.97 5.06 18.87
C ASP A 11 -4.98 3.64 19.43
N GLN A 12 -5.52 3.47 20.63
CA GLN A 12 -5.68 2.14 21.21
C GLN A 12 -6.73 1.36 20.43
N ILE A 13 -6.38 0.14 20.01
CA ILE A 13 -7.27 -0.75 19.26
C ILE A 13 -7.64 -1.99 20.07
N SER A 14 -8.78 -2.57 19.73
CA SER A 14 -9.30 -3.85 20.26
C SER A 14 -9.77 -4.81 19.15
N ALA A 15 -9.49 -4.45 17.89
CA ALA A 15 -9.85 -5.18 16.68
C ALA A 15 -8.79 -4.92 15.60
N PRO A 16 -8.76 -5.71 14.50
CA PRO A 16 -7.85 -5.46 13.39
C PRO A 16 -8.01 -4.05 12.82
N LEU A 17 -6.90 -3.48 12.35
CA LEU A 17 -6.92 -2.18 11.69
C LEU A 17 -7.64 -2.29 10.34
N THR A 18 -8.41 -1.26 10.00
CA THR A 18 -9.08 -1.13 8.71
C THR A 18 -8.24 -0.28 7.76
N LEU A 19 -8.39 -0.53 6.45
CA LEU A 19 -7.81 0.34 5.43
C LEU A 19 -8.58 1.68 5.39
N PRO A 20 -7.89 2.82 5.13
CA PRO A 20 -6.46 2.97 4.91
C PRO A 20 -5.63 2.92 6.21
N LEU A 21 -4.38 2.45 6.11
CA LEU A 21 -3.49 2.29 7.25
C LEU A 21 -2.62 3.53 7.49
N LEU A 22 -2.46 3.91 8.76
CA LEU A 22 -1.57 4.97 9.18
C LEU A 22 -0.10 4.66 8.83
N MET A 23 0.59 5.66 8.29
CA MET A 23 2.02 5.63 8.05
C MET A 23 2.68 6.85 8.68
N THR A 24 3.88 6.67 9.20
CA THR A 24 4.69 7.75 9.78
C THR A 24 6.09 7.72 9.21
N GLY A 25 6.73 8.89 9.15
CA GLY A 25 8.11 9.02 8.70
C GLY A 25 8.77 10.18 9.40
N LYS A 26 10.07 10.08 9.61
CA LYS A 26 10.88 11.15 10.21
C LYS A 26 12.18 11.30 9.44
N SER A 27 12.57 12.56 9.21
CA SER A 27 13.92 12.92 8.80
C SER A 27 14.49 13.87 9.85
N VAL A 28 15.73 13.64 10.27
CA VAL A 28 16.41 14.39 11.32
C VAL A 28 17.68 15.02 10.75
N GLY A 29 18.10 16.15 11.30
CA GLY A 29 19.30 16.85 10.82
C GLY A 29 19.13 17.50 9.43
N VAL A 30 17.90 17.79 9.02
CA VAL A 30 17.63 18.50 7.76
C VAL A 30 18.03 19.95 7.92
N SER A 31 19.00 20.40 7.12
CA SER A 31 19.39 21.80 7.02
C SER A 31 18.46 22.51 6.03
N VAL A 32 17.88 23.62 6.45
CA VAL A 32 17.14 24.52 5.57
C VAL A 32 18.05 25.70 5.26
N ALA A 33 18.52 25.79 4.02
CA ALA A 33 19.32 26.92 3.55
C ALA A 33 18.42 27.94 2.84
N ASN A 34 18.82 29.22 2.87
CA ASN A 34 18.22 30.21 1.98
C ASN A 34 18.86 30.00 0.59
N ILE A 35 18.08 29.49 -0.37
CA ILE A 35 18.55 29.19 -1.73
C ILE A 35 17.80 30.09 -2.69
N GLU A 36 18.51 30.74 -3.61
CA GLU A 36 17.91 31.58 -4.64
C GLU A 36 17.17 30.71 -5.69
N ASP A 37 16.04 31.23 -6.18
CA ASP A 37 15.29 30.58 -7.25
C ASP A 37 16.20 30.37 -8.50
N PRO A 38 16.08 29.24 -9.22
CA PRO A 38 15.00 28.25 -9.14
C PRO A 38 15.28 27.08 -8.18
N LEU A 39 16.36 27.11 -7.40
CA LEU A 39 16.76 26.00 -6.53
C LEU A 39 15.90 25.96 -5.27
N ARG A 40 15.57 24.76 -4.81
CA ARG A 40 14.71 24.53 -3.63
C ARG A 40 15.38 23.53 -2.70
N ASN A 41 15.24 23.74 -1.39
CA ASN A 41 15.60 22.73 -0.41
C ASN A 41 14.78 21.46 -0.71
N ASN A 42 15.46 20.32 -0.78
CA ASN A 42 14.82 19.03 -0.98
C ASN A 42 15.20 18.08 0.16
N THR A 43 14.27 17.21 0.53
CA THR A 43 14.52 16.10 1.45
C THR A 43 13.54 14.99 1.14
N SER A 44 13.94 13.75 1.38
CA SER A 44 13.07 12.58 1.25
C SER A 44 12.76 12.02 2.62
N VAL A 45 11.49 11.69 2.85
CA VAL A 45 11.03 11.07 4.10
C VAL A 45 10.38 9.74 3.75
N THR A 46 10.99 8.65 4.18
CA THR A 46 10.38 7.32 4.05
C THR A 46 9.23 7.20 5.03
N LEU A 47 8.05 6.83 4.51
CA LEU A 47 6.88 6.53 5.32
C LEU A 47 6.80 5.02 5.57
N THR A 48 6.69 4.64 6.83
CA THR A 48 6.52 3.25 7.26
C THR A 48 5.15 3.09 7.90
N ARG A 49 4.43 2.02 7.53
CA ARG A 49 3.17 1.65 8.20
C ARG A 49 3.43 1.42 9.68
N VAL A 50 2.53 1.87 10.55
CA VAL A 50 2.55 1.49 11.97
C VAL A 50 2.05 0.05 12.19
N ALA A 51 1.40 -0.52 11.17
CA ALA A 51 0.83 -1.85 11.16
C ALA A 51 1.76 -2.90 10.54
N ALA A 52 1.56 -4.15 10.92
CA ALA A 52 1.98 -5.35 10.20
C ALA A 52 0.79 -5.99 9.49
N LYS A 53 1.06 -6.77 8.45
CA LYS A 53 0.07 -7.59 7.73
C LYS A 53 0.28 -9.04 8.08
N ILE A 54 -0.79 -9.78 8.34
CA ILE A 54 -0.80 -11.23 8.49
C ILE A 54 -1.70 -11.80 7.40
N SER A 55 -1.21 -12.79 6.65
CA SER A 55 -2.04 -13.58 5.72
C SER A 55 -1.91 -15.06 6.06
N LEU A 56 -2.97 -15.82 5.78
CA LEU A 56 -3.10 -17.21 6.19
C LEU A 56 -3.36 -18.11 4.99
N GLN A 57 -2.63 -19.21 4.89
CA GLN A 57 -2.97 -20.34 4.04
C GLN A 57 -2.70 -21.65 4.77
N PHE A 58 -3.48 -22.68 4.44
CA PHE A 58 -3.42 -23.97 5.10
C PHE A 58 -3.42 -25.12 4.09
N LYS A 59 -2.75 -26.21 4.45
CA LYS A 59 -2.84 -27.51 3.77
C LYS A 59 -2.98 -28.64 4.78
N LYS A 60 -3.44 -29.80 4.31
CA LYS A 60 -3.35 -31.07 5.05
C LYS A 60 -2.10 -31.84 4.60
N ALA A 61 -1.52 -32.63 5.51
CA ALA A 61 -0.33 -33.42 5.21
C ALA A 61 -0.66 -34.69 4.41
N ASP A 62 -1.71 -35.41 4.80
CA ASP A 62 -2.17 -36.64 4.15
C ASP A 62 -3.37 -36.36 3.24
N GLU A 63 -3.38 -36.96 2.05
CA GLU A 63 -4.50 -36.85 1.11
C GLU A 63 -5.75 -37.58 1.61
N ASN A 64 -5.60 -38.61 2.45
CA ASN A 64 -6.68 -39.43 2.97
C ASN A 64 -7.45 -38.76 4.13
N ASP A 65 -6.87 -37.74 4.76
CA ASP A 65 -7.53 -37.02 5.85
C ASP A 65 -8.57 -36.02 5.33
N ASN A 66 -9.76 -36.02 5.93
CA ASN A 66 -10.79 -35.01 5.72
C ASN A 66 -10.60 -33.90 6.76
N VAL A 67 -10.02 -32.77 6.35
CA VAL A 67 -9.75 -31.64 7.25
C VAL A 67 -10.50 -30.40 6.78
N LYS A 68 -11.32 -29.82 7.66
CA LYS A 68 -12.09 -28.60 7.41
C LYS A 68 -11.84 -27.57 8.50
N ILE A 69 -11.28 -26.41 8.16
CA ILE A 69 -11.14 -25.31 9.12
C ILE A 69 -12.51 -24.65 9.32
N THR A 70 -12.90 -24.44 10.57
CA THR A 70 -14.19 -23.83 10.93
C THR A 70 -14.04 -22.46 11.57
N LYS A 71 -12.90 -22.18 12.20
CA LYS A 71 -12.65 -20.88 12.84
C LYS A 71 -11.16 -20.59 12.98
N ILE A 72 -10.82 -19.32 12.87
CA ILE A 72 -9.47 -18.81 13.10
C ILE A 72 -9.51 -17.74 14.17
N SER A 73 -8.53 -17.76 15.07
CA SER A 73 -8.30 -16.71 16.06
C SER A 73 -6.83 -16.27 16.05
N LEU A 74 -6.60 -14.98 16.29
CA LEU A 74 -5.29 -14.47 16.70
C LEU A 74 -5.38 -14.00 18.14
N LEU A 75 -4.59 -14.61 19.03
CA LEU A 75 -4.59 -14.28 20.45
C LEU A 75 -3.42 -13.37 20.79
N SER A 76 -3.62 -12.49 21.78
CA SER A 76 -2.56 -11.62 22.30
C SER A 76 -1.98 -10.66 21.25
N ASN A 77 -2.82 -9.99 20.47
CA ASN A 77 -2.41 -8.87 19.63
C ASN A 77 -2.25 -7.60 20.48
N THR A 78 -1.28 -6.75 20.19
CA THR A 78 -1.09 -5.49 20.92
C THR A 78 -2.16 -4.46 20.58
N GLY A 79 -2.67 -3.78 21.61
CA GLY A 79 -3.66 -2.71 21.46
C GLY A 79 -3.02 -1.33 21.30
N LYS A 80 -1.74 -1.17 21.67
CA LYS A 80 -1.02 0.11 21.59
C LYS A 80 0.27 -0.02 20.79
N THR A 81 0.61 1.05 20.08
CA THR A 81 1.87 1.19 19.35
C THR A 81 2.39 2.62 19.46
N THR A 82 3.69 2.82 19.30
CA THR A 82 4.24 4.18 19.11
C THR A 82 3.93 4.67 17.70
N LEU A 83 3.70 5.98 17.51
CA LEU A 83 3.54 6.53 16.16
C LEU A 83 4.84 6.43 15.36
N PHE A 84 5.97 6.76 15.96
CA PHE A 84 7.28 6.68 15.33
C PHE A 84 8.05 5.44 15.79
N PRO A 85 8.85 4.83 14.90
CA PRO A 85 9.73 3.75 15.31
C PRO A 85 10.76 4.26 16.33
N VAL A 86 10.92 3.48 17.40
CA VAL A 86 11.96 3.64 18.41
C VAL A 86 13.10 2.70 18.03
N PRO A 87 14.32 3.20 17.75
CA PRO A 87 15.49 2.36 17.52
C PRO A 87 16.35 2.29 18.80
N PRO A 88 16.69 1.08 19.31
CA PRO A 88 16.17 -0.23 18.90
C PRO A 88 14.69 -0.40 19.26
N ALA A 89 13.99 -1.29 18.58
CA ALA A 89 12.57 -1.55 18.81
C ALA A 89 12.36 -2.11 20.22
N THR A 90 11.48 -1.49 20.99
CA THR A 90 11.15 -1.85 22.37
C THR A 90 9.66 -2.05 22.55
N ALA A 91 9.28 -2.86 23.54
CA ALA A 91 7.88 -3.05 23.87
C ALA A 91 7.26 -1.76 24.43
N VAL A 92 6.06 -1.39 23.98
CA VAL A 92 5.28 -0.30 24.59
C VAL A 92 4.85 -0.72 25.99
N SER A 93 5.02 0.16 26.98
CA SER A 93 4.61 -0.06 28.37
C SER A 93 3.84 1.16 28.92
N PRO A 94 2.69 0.97 29.58
CA PRO A 94 1.94 -0.29 29.73
C PRO A 94 1.21 -0.70 28.43
N GLN A 95 1.28 -1.98 28.10
CA GLN A 95 0.61 -2.56 26.93
C GLN A 95 -0.83 -3.01 27.24
N SER A 96 -1.71 -2.96 26.25
CA SER A 96 -2.99 -3.68 26.24
C SER A 96 -2.98 -4.78 25.19
N TYR A 97 -3.78 -5.83 25.39
CA TYR A 97 -3.87 -6.94 24.44
C TYR A 97 -5.33 -7.22 24.08
N TRP A 98 -5.55 -7.69 22.85
CA TRP A 98 -6.86 -8.09 22.35
C TRP A 98 -6.76 -9.34 21.47
N ASN A 99 -7.88 -10.05 21.36
CA ASN A 99 -7.98 -11.26 20.56
C ASN A 99 -8.87 -11.01 19.34
N TYR A 100 -8.42 -11.49 18.18
CA TYR A 100 -9.23 -11.65 16.99
C TYR A 100 -9.83 -13.04 16.98
N SER A 101 -11.09 -13.19 16.59
CA SER A 101 -11.75 -14.49 16.45
C SER A 101 -12.80 -14.39 15.35
N LYS A 102 -12.70 -15.25 14.34
CA LYS A 102 -13.61 -15.27 13.19
C LYS A 102 -14.00 -16.71 12.84
N PRO A 103 -15.26 -17.11 13.11
CA PRO A 103 -15.80 -18.33 12.51
C PRO A 103 -15.96 -18.13 11.00
N LEU A 104 -15.72 -19.19 10.24
CA LEU A 104 -15.95 -19.23 8.81
C LEU A 104 -17.41 -19.56 8.55
N ASN A 105 -18.05 -18.80 7.65
CA ASN A 105 -19.42 -19.06 7.23
C ASN A 105 -19.52 -20.40 6.49
N THR A 106 -18.48 -20.77 5.75
CA THR A 106 -18.34 -22.07 5.11
C THR A 106 -17.03 -22.70 5.55
N PRO A 107 -17.06 -23.91 6.15
CA PRO A 107 -15.82 -24.60 6.52
C PRO A 107 -14.87 -24.73 5.33
N LEU A 108 -13.62 -24.32 5.52
CA LEU A 108 -12.60 -24.39 4.48
C LEU A 108 -12.03 -25.80 4.42
N GLU A 109 -12.39 -26.54 3.36
CA GLU A 109 -11.81 -27.86 3.08
C GLU A 109 -10.35 -27.72 2.64
N LEU A 110 -9.46 -28.45 3.31
CA LEU A 110 -8.03 -28.40 3.03
C LEU A 110 -7.62 -29.39 1.96
N LEU A 111 -6.72 -28.95 1.09
CA LEU A 111 -6.03 -29.76 0.11
C LEU A 111 -4.59 -30.04 0.57
N THR A 112 -3.88 -30.93 -0.11
CA THR A 112 -2.44 -31.13 0.10
C THR A 112 -1.59 -29.98 -0.45
N VAL A 113 -2.19 -29.12 -1.29
CA VAL A 113 -1.64 -27.84 -1.71
C VAL A 113 -2.12 -26.71 -0.78
N PRO A 114 -1.31 -25.67 -0.51
CA PRO A 114 -1.73 -24.54 0.31
C PRO A 114 -2.96 -23.83 -0.25
N THR A 115 -4.00 -23.73 0.57
CA THR A 115 -5.25 -23.03 0.26
C THR A 115 -5.35 -21.75 1.11
N PRO A 116 -5.50 -20.57 0.49
CA PRO A 116 -5.66 -19.31 1.22
C PRO A 116 -7.02 -19.22 1.92
N VAL A 117 -7.05 -18.58 3.09
CA VAL A 117 -8.30 -18.33 3.83
C VAL A 117 -8.96 -17.04 3.35
N ASN A 118 -9.53 -17.08 2.14
CA ASN A 118 -10.06 -15.89 1.47
C ASN A 118 -11.16 -15.15 2.24
N GLU A 119 -12.00 -15.87 3.02
CA GLU A 119 -13.07 -15.25 3.82
C GLU A 119 -12.53 -14.29 4.89
N ILE A 120 -11.34 -14.57 5.41
CA ILE A 120 -10.69 -13.71 6.42
C ILE A 120 -9.89 -12.60 5.74
N GLY A 121 -9.24 -12.91 4.62
CA GLY A 121 -8.35 -11.98 3.94
C GLY A 121 -7.11 -11.64 4.77
N ASP A 122 -6.56 -10.45 4.54
CA ASP A 122 -5.43 -9.93 5.30
C ASP A 122 -5.88 -9.38 6.66
N ILE A 123 -5.13 -9.68 7.71
CA ILE A 123 -5.35 -9.12 9.04
C ILE A 123 -4.25 -8.09 9.32
N TYR A 124 -4.65 -6.87 9.67
CA TYR A 124 -3.71 -5.79 10.00
C TYR A 124 -3.66 -5.57 11.51
N VAL A 125 -2.47 -5.67 12.09
CA VAL A 125 -2.25 -5.56 13.54
C VAL A 125 -1.15 -4.55 13.83
N TYR A 126 -1.11 -4.03 15.06
CA TYR A 126 0.04 -3.27 15.51
C TYR A 126 1.27 -4.15 15.74
N GLU A 127 2.42 -3.48 15.78
CA GLU A 127 3.68 -4.08 16.21
C GLU A 127 3.57 -4.68 17.63
N ASN A 128 4.08 -5.89 17.78
CA ASN A 128 4.23 -6.61 19.04
C ASN A 128 5.70 -7.00 19.21
N ILE A 129 6.47 -6.14 19.87
CA ILE A 129 7.85 -6.46 20.27
C ILE A 129 7.80 -7.19 21.60
N THR A 130 8.25 -8.45 21.61
CA THR A 130 8.19 -9.30 22.82
C THR A 130 9.50 -9.37 23.58
N GLU A 131 10.60 -8.89 22.97
CA GLU A 131 11.96 -8.99 23.52
C GLU A 131 12.35 -10.46 23.82
N GLY A 132 11.83 -11.40 23.02
CA GLY A 132 12.03 -12.84 23.18
C GLY A 132 11.10 -13.51 24.22
N VAL A 133 10.21 -12.76 24.86
CA VAL A 133 9.29 -13.29 25.89
C VAL A 133 8.06 -13.93 25.23
N LYS A 134 8.07 -15.26 25.11
CA LYS A 134 6.98 -16.11 24.57
C LYS A 134 5.58 -15.74 25.08
N THR A 135 5.42 -15.41 26.36
CA THR A 135 4.10 -15.16 26.97
C THR A 135 3.43 -13.88 26.47
N LYS A 136 4.19 -12.98 25.82
CA LYS A 136 3.69 -11.75 25.19
C LYS A 136 3.41 -11.91 23.69
N ALA A 137 3.74 -13.07 23.13
CA ALA A 137 3.70 -13.32 21.70
C ALA A 137 2.28 -13.52 21.19
N THR A 138 2.04 -13.02 19.98
CA THR A 138 0.79 -13.30 19.27
C THR A 138 0.73 -14.77 18.86
N GLN A 139 -0.43 -15.39 19.05
CA GLN A 139 -0.67 -16.80 18.76
C GLN A 139 -1.71 -16.94 17.66
N LEU A 140 -1.52 -17.93 16.79
CA LEU A 140 -2.56 -18.41 15.87
C LEU A 140 -3.27 -19.59 16.53
N GLU A 141 -4.60 -19.52 16.57
CA GLU A 141 -5.48 -20.61 16.97
C GLU A 141 -6.40 -20.98 15.79
N VAL A 142 -6.56 -22.27 15.54
CA VAL A 142 -7.35 -22.81 14.43
C VAL A 142 -8.29 -23.86 14.97
N GLU A 143 -9.60 -23.66 14.89
CA GLU A 143 -10.56 -24.73 15.11
C GLU A 143 -10.89 -25.39 13.77
N ALA A 144 -10.92 -26.71 13.76
CA ALA A 144 -11.19 -27.51 12.57
C ALA A 144 -11.93 -28.80 12.91
N LEU A 145 -12.49 -29.43 11.88
CA LEU A 145 -12.94 -30.82 11.88
C LEU A 145 -11.84 -31.64 11.21
N PHE A 146 -11.27 -32.60 11.92
CA PHE A 146 -10.32 -33.57 11.38
C PHE A 146 -10.98 -34.94 11.42
N ASN A 147 -11.30 -35.50 10.26
CA ASN A 147 -12.12 -36.72 10.12
C ASN A 147 -13.39 -36.62 10.98
N ASP A 148 -14.10 -35.48 10.87
CA ASP A 148 -15.31 -35.12 11.60
C ASP A 148 -15.17 -34.95 13.12
N VAL A 149 -13.94 -34.98 13.65
CA VAL A 149 -13.64 -34.70 15.06
C VAL A 149 -13.22 -33.24 15.25
N ILE A 150 -13.92 -32.52 16.13
CA ILE A 150 -13.58 -31.13 16.50
C ILE A 150 -12.20 -31.09 17.16
N THR A 151 -11.30 -30.28 16.62
CA THR A 151 -9.94 -30.07 17.12
C THR A 151 -9.56 -28.60 17.08
N THR A 152 -8.82 -28.14 18.08
CA THR A 152 -8.32 -26.76 18.16
C THR A 152 -6.80 -26.74 18.20
N TYR A 153 -6.15 -26.23 17.17
CA TYR A 153 -4.70 -26.09 17.09
C TYR A 153 -4.23 -24.74 17.64
N ARG A 154 -3.09 -24.68 18.33
CA ARG A 154 -2.47 -23.41 18.78
C ARG A 154 -0.96 -23.37 18.54
N VAL A 155 -0.47 -22.27 17.97
CA VAL A 155 0.95 -22.03 17.69
C VAL A 155 1.33 -20.56 17.89
N TYR A 156 2.59 -20.29 18.26
CA TYR A 156 3.13 -18.93 18.31
C TYR A 156 3.60 -18.48 16.93
N ILE A 157 3.33 -17.22 16.58
CA ILE A 157 3.80 -16.64 15.33
C ILE A 157 5.29 -16.24 15.46
N ASN A 158 6.06 -16.45 14.40
CA ASN A 158 7.45 -15.99 14.25
C ASN A 158 8.42 -16.49 15.33
N LYS A 159 8.38 -17.78 15.71
CA LYS A 159 8.97 -18.28 16.97
C LYS A 159 10.47 -18.71 16.93
N ASN A 160 11.09 -18.84 15.76
CA ASN A 160 12.18 -19.80 15.43
C ASN A 160 13.23 -20.23 16.50
N ILE A 161 13.60 -21.54 16.46
CA ILE A 161 14.82 -22.15 17.05
C ILE A 161 15.33 -23.26 16.12
N ALA A 162 16.64 -23.26 15.79
CA ALA A 162 17.29 -24.37 15.11
C ALA A 162 17.58 -25.54 16.10
N THR A 163 17.01 -26.72 15.82
CA THR A 163 17.21 -28.08 16.44
C THR A 163 16.42 -28.44 17.73
N PRO A 164 16.14 -29.76 17.96
CA PRO A 164 14.83 -30.39 17.94
C PRO A 164 14.06 -30.31 19.28
N GLY A 165 12.74 -30.17 19.17
CA GLY A 165 11.83 -29.92 20.29
C GLY A 165 11.75 -31.04 21.34
N SER A 166 11.54 -30.63 22.58
CA SER A 166 11.34 -31.45 23.79
C SER A 166 9.95 -32.12 23.91
N GLY A 167 9.19 -32.24 22.82
CA GLY A 167 7.83 -32.80 22.85
C GLY A 167 6.79 -31.98 23.63
N THR A 168 7.09 -30.72 23.99
CA THR A 168 6.17 -29.88 24.78
C THR A 168 5.25 -29.04 23.89
N PRO A 169 3.91 -29.06 24.10
CA PRO A 169 2.91 -28.20 23.46
C PRO A 169 3.34 -26.73 23.35
N GLY A 170 3.18 -26.11 22.16
CA GLY A 170 3.68 -24.75 21.94
C GLY A 170 5.21 -24.65 22.06
N GLY A 171 5.92 -25.73 21.73
CA GLY A 171 7.38 -25.86 21.72
C GLY A 171 8.04 -25.33 20.44
N PRO A 172 9.32 -24.94 20.50
CA PRO A 172 10.03 -24.08 19.55
C PRO A 172 10.08 -24.52 18.08
N SER A 173 9.64 -25.72 17.75
CA SER A 173 9.70 -26.34 16.43
C SER A 173 8.38 -26.31 15.62
N SER A 174 7.33 -25.64 16.11
CA SER A 174 6.06 -25.49 15.37
C SER A 174 6.01 -24.27 14.44
N SER A 175 7.12 -23.54 14.31
CA SER A 175 7.26 -22.31 13.51
C SER A 175 8.69 -22.24 12.99
N SER A 176 8.89 -22.38 11.68
CA SER A 176 10.14 -21.99 11.02
C SER A 176 10.04 -20.54 10.53
N THR A 177 11.16 -19.80 10.55
CA THR A 177 11.23 -18.45 9.98
C THR A 177 12.50 -18.31 9.16
N THR A 178 12.43 -17.56 8.07
CA THR A 178 13.60 -17.11 7.30
C THR A 178 13.40 -15.62 7.01
N PRO A 179 14.23 -14.68 7.54
CA PRO A 179 15.40 -14.78 8.42
C PRO A 179 15.06 -14.80 9.95
N ASN A 180 16.04 -15.15 10.80
CA ASN A 180 15.99 -15.13 12.29
C ASN A 180 15.89 -13.71 12.90
N ASP A 181 15.06 -12.84 12.34
CA ASP A 181 14.83 -11.49 12.88
C ASP A 181 13.73 -11.57 13.98
N HIS A 182 14.09 -11.19 15.22
CA HIS A 182 13.22 -11.08 16.42
C HIS A 182 12.20 -12.22 16.67
N PRO A 183 12.59 -13.29 17.39
CA PRO A 183 11.67 -14.36 17.72
C PRO A 183 10.47 -13.82 18.51
N TYR A 184 9.31 -14.43 18.28
CA TYR A 184 8.02 -14.12 18.89
C TYR A 184 7.46 -12.73 18.60
N SER A 185 8.15 -11.90 17.81
CA SER A 185 7.76 -10.51 17.60
C SER A 185 7.13 -10.28 16.22
N ILE A 186 6.16 -9.38 16.18
CA ILE A 186 5.55 -8.84 14.96
C ILE A 186 6.04 -7.41 14.80
N LYS A 187 6.80 -7.10 13.75
CA LYS A 187 7.28 -5.76 13.44
C LYS A 187 6.33 -5.03 12.51
N ARG A 188 6.19 -3.73 12.73
CA ARG A 188 5.48 -2.85 11.79
C ARG A 188 6.13 -2.87 10.40
N GLY A 189 5.37 -2.57 9.36
CA GLY A 189 5.90 -2.49 7.99
C GLY A 189 6.37 -3.83 7.41
N HIS A 190 5.95 -4.95 8.00
CA HIS A 190 6.24 -6.29 7.51
C HIS A 190 4.96 -7.07 7.23
N HIS A 191 5.06 -8.03 6.32
CA HIS A 191 4.02 -9.00 5.99
C HIS A 191 4.48 -10.38 6.48
N TYR A 192 3.71 -10.91 7.43
CA TYR A 192 3.84 -12.26 7.96
C TYR A 192 2.90 -13.17 7.18
N LYS A 193 3.46 -13.94 6.23
CA LYS A 193 2.72 -14.97 5.51
C LYS A 193 2.83 -16.28 6.29
N LEU A 194 1.71 -16.74 6.82
CA LEU A 194 1.63 -17.93 7.65
C LEU A 194 1.12 -19.11 6.84
N ASP A 195 1.96 -20.12 6.72
CA ASP A 195 1.73 -21.33 5.95
C ASP A 195 1.54 -22.51 6.91
N GLY A 196 0.28 -22.84 7.22
CA GLY A 196 -0.07 -23.89 8.16
C GLY A 196 -0.22 -25.27 7.49
N THR A 197 0.34 -26.31 8.09
CA THR A 197 0.14 -27.71 7.69
C THR A 197 -0.49 -28.48 8.85
N ILE A 198 -1.71 -28.98 8.66
CA ILE A 198 -2.37 -29.88 9.62
C ILE A 198 -1.92 -31.31 9.31
N VAL A 199 -1.26 -31.95 10.27
CA VAL A 199 -0.62 -33.26 10.11
C VAL A 199 -1.45 -34.40 10.69
N HIS A 200 -2.07 -34.18 11.85
CA HIS A 200 -2.83 -35.19 12.57
C HIS A 200 -3.94 -34.55 13.43
N LEU A 201 -4.78 -35.39 14.03
CA LEU A 201 -5.58 -34.99 15.18
C LEU A 201 -4.66 -34.52 16.32
N GLY A 202 -5.06 -33.49 17.06
CA GLY A 202 -4.36 -33.09 18.29
C GLY A 202 -4.15 -31.59 18.40
N ALA A 203 -4.56 -31.03 19.54
CA ALA A 203 -4.67 -29.60 19.74
C ALA A 203 -3.34 -28.80 19.73
N TYR A 204 -2.18 -29.46 19.84
CA TYR A 204 -0.93 -28.74 20.16
C TYR A 204 0.34 -29.21 19.43
N SER A 205 0.33 -30.36 18.75
CA SER A 205 1.50 -30.90 18.02
C SER A 205 1.23 -31.09 16.53
N SER A 206 -0.01 -30.91 16.10
CA SER A 206 -0.46 -31.38 14.80
C SER A 206 -0.76 -30.24 13.81
N LEU A 207 -0.39 -29.01 14.17
CA LEU A 207 -0.26 -27.87 13.26
C LEU A 207 1.21 -27.45 13.20
N LEU A 208 1.81 -27.62 12.02
CA LEU A 208 3.11 -27.05 11.69
C LEU A 208 2.89 -25.70 11.03
N LEU A 209 3.47 -24.62 11.56
CA LEU A 209 3.42 -23.30 10.96
C LEU A 209 4.77 -23.03 10.30
N ASP A 210 4.77 -22.54 9.07
CA ASP A 210 5.92 -21.83 8.52
C ASP A 210 5.57 -20.34 8.44
N THR A 211 6.50 -19.46 8.83
CA THR A 211 6.27 -18.01 8.87
C THR A 211 7.30 -17.33 7.99
N GLU A 212 6.85 -16.92 6.82
CA GLU A 212 7.64 -16.12 5.88
C GLU A 212 7.45 -14.64 6.22
N VAL A 213 8.55 -13.95 6.55
CA VAL A 213 8.54 -12.54 6.93
C VAL A 213 9.06 -11.71 5.76
N LEU A 214 8.14 -11.04 5.08
CA LEU A 214 8.42 -10.21 3.92
C LEU A 214 8.43 -8.73 4.31
N PRO A 215 9.36 -7.91 3.78
CA PRO A 215 9.24 -6.47 3.93
C PRO A 215 7.94 -6.03 3.26
N TRP A 216 7.09 -5.30 3.98
CA TRP A 216 5.87 -4.74 3.42
C TRP A 216 6.14 -3.38 2.79
N ASN A 217 7.17 -3.40 1.97
CA ASN A 217 7.44 -2.32 1.06
C ASN A 217 6.22 -2.21 0.15
N LEU A 218 5.78 -0.98 -0.08
CA LEU A 218 5.22 -0.72 -1.39
C LEU A 218 6.36 -1.14 -2.33
N LEU A 219 6.21 -2.27 -3.03
CA LEU A 219 6.84 -2.36 -4.34
C LEU A 219 6.41 -1.07 -4.99
N GLN A 220 7.31 -0.08 -5.08
CA GLN A 220 7.23 0.84 -6.18
C GLN A 220 7.01 -0.12 -7.32
N SER A 221 5.79 -0.12 -7.86
CA SER A 221 5.56 -0.77 -9.12
C SER A 221 6.70 -0.18 -9.94
N THR A 222 7.70 -1.00 -10.27
CA THR A 222 8.70 -0.65 -11.25
C THR A 222 7.87 -0.57 -12.51
N PHE A 223 7.20 0.56 -12.62
CA PHE A 223 6.50 0.99 -13.78
C PHE A 223 7.65 1.14 -14.73
N ASN A 224 7.83 0.13 -15.56
CA ASN A 224 8.78 0.24 -16.63
C ASN A 224 8.21 1.37 -17.48
N TYR A 225 8.80 2.57 -17.41
CA TYR A 225 8.28 3.78 -18.05
C TYR A 225 8.15 3.58 -19.57
N GLU A 226 8.92 2.64 -20.11
CA GLU A 226 8.81 2.10 -21.47
C GLU A 226 7.42 1.51 -21.80
N LYS A 227 6.58 1.17 -20.81
CA LYS A 227 5.26 0.57 -20.99
C LYS A 227 4.09 1.55 -20.93
N VAL A 228 4.32 2.83 -20.64
CA VAL A 228 3.26 3.84 -20.77
C VAL A 228 3.07 4.13 -22.25
N ASN A 229 2.04 3.54 -22.85
CA ASN A 229 1.74 3.79 -24.25
C ASN A 229 0.62 4.84 -24.36
N ALA A 230 1.00 6.07 -24.71
CA ALA A 230 0.07 7.12 -25.11
C ALA A 230 -0.03 7.21 -26.64
N VAL A 231 -1.26 7.28 -27.13
CA VAL A 231 -1.61 7.53 -28.53
C VAL A 231 -2.25 8.92 -28.60
N PHE A 232 -1.80 9.74 -29.55
CA PHE A 232 -2.34 11.07 -29.81
C PHE A 232 -3.19 11.01 -31.07
N GLN A 233 -4.29 11.77 -31.12
CA GLN A 233 -4.99 11.93 -32.40
C GLN A 233 -4.10 12.72 -33.37
N VAL A 234 -4.18 12.32 -34.64
CA VAL A 234 -3.36 12.79 -35.75
C VAL A 234 -3.57 14.29 -35.94
N ALA A 235 -2.69 15.07 -35.34
CA ALA A 235 -2.46 16.47 -35.60
C ALA A 235 -3.61 17.47 -35.29
N PRO A 236 -3.24 18.70 -34.86
CA PRO A 236 -1.87 19.06 -34.48
C PRO A 236 -1.55 18.50 -33.09
N LYS A 237 -0.49 17.66 -33.02
CA LYS A 237 0.22 17.41 -31.78
C LYS A 237 0.76 18.78 -31.36
N PRO A 238 0.46 19.26 -30.15
CA PRO A 238 1.00 20.54 -29.72
C PRO A 238 2.54 20.54 -29.80
N PRO A 239 3.17 21.55 -30.41
CA PRO A 239 4.62 21.62 -30.47
C PRO A 239 5.20 21.80 -29.07
N VAL A 240 6.17 20.96 -28.70
CA VAL A 240 6.94 21.17 -27.47
C VAL A 240 7.99 22.26 -27.71
N GLY A 241 8.16 23.12 -26.71
CA GLY A 241 9.04 24.30 -26.79
C GLY A 241 8.39 25.57 -27.37
N SER A 242 7.26 25.46 -28.09
CA SER A 242 6.49 26.64 -28.56
C SER A 242 5.14 26.72 -27.86
N PRO A 243 4.81 27.85 -27.20
CA PRO A 243 3.56 27.95 -26.47
C PRO A 243 2.37 27.97 -27.44
N MET A 244 1.36 27.16 -27.15
CA MET A 244 0.07 27.28 -27.82
C MET A 244 -0.63 28.55 -27.34
N LYS A 245 -1.34 29.22 -28.26
CA LYS A 245 -1.94 30.52 -27.99
C LYS A 245 -3.45 30.41 -27.86
N ILE A 246 -3.98 31.01 -26.80
CA ILE A 246 -5.40 31.32 -26.66
C ILE A 246 -5.57 32.80 -26.96
N THR A 247 -6.32 33.12 -28.02
CA THR A 247 -6.50 34.48 -28.55
C THR A 247 -7.78 35.17 -28.07
N SER A 248 -8.60 34.51 -27.25
CA SER A 248 -9.77 35.14 -26.64
C SER A 248 -10.17 34.44 -25.35
N LEU A 249 -10.91 35.13 -24.48
CA LEU A 249 -11.41 34.58 -23.22
C LEU A 249 -12.42 33.43 -23.42
N THR A 250 -12.99 33.31 -24.62
CA THR A 250 -13.95 32.26 -24.99
C THR A 250 -13.29 31.10 -25.75
N ALA A 251 -12.07 31.31 -26.27
CA ALA A 251 -11.31 30.27 -26.95
C ALA A 251 -10.77 29.24 -25.96
N ASN A 252 -10.54 28.03 -26.48
CA ASN A 252 -9.99 26.92 -25.74
C ASN A 252 -9.06 26.09 -26.62
N ILE A 253 -8.23 25.28 -25.98
CA ILE A 253 -7.37 24.33 -26.66
C ILE A 253 -7.77 22.93 -26.26
N ASN A 254 -8.04 22.09 -27.25
CA ASN A 254 -8.38 20.69 -27.06
C ASN A 254 -7.10 19.85 -26.90
N LEU A 255 -7.06 19.05 -25.84
CA LEU A 255 -5.98 18.16 -25.50
C LEU A 255 -6.39 16.72 -25.82
N ASN A 256 -6.21 16.31 -27.07
CA ASN A 256 -6.68 15.02 -27.58
C ASN A 256 -5.60 13.92 -27.45
N PHE A 257 -5.51 13.28 -26.29
CA PHE A 257 -4.63 12.14 -26.05
C PHE A 257 -5.37 10.96 -25.41
N LYS A 258 -4.88 9.74 -25.65
CA LYS A 258 -5.38 8.51 -25.02
C LYS A 258 -4.21 7.73 -24.45
N ILE A 259 -4.28 7.43 -23.16
CA ILE A 259 -3.35 6.51 -22.52
C ILE A 259 -3.95 5.11 -22.64
N THR A 260 -3.21 4.21 -23.27
CA THR A 260 -3.66 2.84 -23.61
C THR A 260 -3.02 1.77 -22.75
N ALA A 261 -1.90 2.10 -22.10
CA ALA A 261 -1.22 1.21 -21.18
C ALA A 261 -0.58 1.97 -20.01
N PRO A 262 -0.48 1.33 -18.83
CA PRO A 262 -1.01 0.00 -18.53
C PRO A 262 -2.51 0.06 -18.19
N ALA A 263 -3.23 -1.00 -18.58
CA ALA A 263 -4.63 -1.17 -18.19
C ALA A 263 -4.78 -1.17 -16.67
N GLY A 264 -5.82 -0.51 -16.16
CA GLY A 264 -6.07 -0.34 -14.73
C GLY A 264 -5.24 0.77 -14.06
N GLY A 265 -4.29 1.39 -14.75
CA GLY A 265 -3.63 2.60 -14.24
C GLY A 265 -4.59 3.79 -14.15
N VAL A 266 -4.31 4.72 -13.24
CA VAL A 266 -5.06 5.97 -13.07
C VAL A 266 -4.27 7.09 -13.72
N TRP A 267 -4.87 7.87 -14.60
CA TRP A 267 -4.27 9.07 -15.15
C TRP A 267 -4.89 10.32 -14.55
N SER A 268 -4.13 11.42 -14.50
CA SER A 268 -4.61 12.72 -14.07
C SER A 268 -3.99 13.86 -14.88
N VAL A 269 -4.68 15.00 -14.95
CA VAL A 269 -4.19 16.20 -15.63
C VAL A 269 -4.32 17.38 -14.68
N SER A 270 -3.30 18.23 -14.68
CA SER A 270 -3.25 19.44 -13.86
C SER A 270 -2.57 20.58 -14.62
N LEU A 271 -2.78 21.80 -14.17
CA LEU A 271 -2.20 23.01 -14.73
C LEU A 271 -1.28 23.66 -13.68
N THR A 272 -0.15 24.24 -14.10
CA THR A 272 0.72 24.99 -13.18
C THR A 272 0.13 26.33 -12.75
N ASN A 273 -0.71 26.95 -13.59
CA ASN A 273 -1.44 28.17 -13.26
C ASN A 273 -2.95 27.94 -13.30
N THR A 274 -3.49 27.49 -12.18
CA THR A 274 -4.93 27.33 -11.98
C THR A 274 -5.61 28.62 -11.56
N ALA A 275 -4.91 29.76 -11.40
CA ALA A 275 -5.57 31.03 -11.12
C ALA A 275 -6.18 31.59 -12.41
N ASP A 276 -5.40 31.60 -13.49
CA ASP A 276 -5.80 32.18 -14.78
C ASP A 276 -6.44 31.17 -15.74
N PHE A 277 -6.18 29.87 -15.56
CA PHE A 277 -6.63 28.83 -16.48
C PHE A 277 -7.45 27.75 -15.78
N VAL A 278 -8.23 27.00 -16.57
CA VAL A 278 -9.08 25.91 -16.10
C VAL A 278 -9.12 24.75 -17.10
N LEU A 279 -9.28 23.53 -16.57
CA LEU A 279 -9.58 22.33 -17.36
C LEU A 279 -11.11 22.16 -17.50
N LYS A 280 -11.57 21.87 -18.72
CA LYS A 280 -12.99 21.60 -19.01
C LYS A 280 -13.14 20.18 -19.55
N LYS A 281 -14.21 19.52 -19.14
CA LYS A 281 -14.62 18.18 -19.60
C LYS A 281 -15.51 18.25 -20.85
N ASP A 282 -16.25 19.35 -20.99
CA ASP A 282 -17.10 19.68 -22.14
C ASP A 282 -17.36 21.20 -22.15
N ALA A 283 -18.24 21.69 -23.03
CA ALA A 283 -18.55 23.12 -23.14
C ALA A 283 -19.24 23.71 -21.89
N THR A 284 -19.70 22.88 -20.94
CA THR A 284 -20.67 23.26 -19.91
C THR A 284 -20.25 22.90 -18.48
N THR A 285 -19.31 21.95 -18.28
CA THR A 285 -18.85 21.49 -16.97
C THR A 285 -17.35 21.71 -16.73
N ASN A 286 -17.03 22.27 -15.56
CA ASN A 286 -15.67 22.43 -15.07
C ASN A 286 -15.13 21.10 -14.50
N ALA A 287 -14.04 20.66 -15.15
CA ALA A 287 -13.03 19.63 -14.85
C ALA A 287 -13.39 18.16 -14.51
N TYR A 288 -12.92 17.26 -15.39
CA TYR A 288 -12.21 16.03 -14.98
C TYR A 288 -10.83 16.41 -14.42
N THR A 289 -10.39 15.74 -13.36
CA THR A 289 -8.99 15.81 -12.89
C THR A 289 -8.26 14.47 -13.06
N TRP A 290 -8.99 13.37 -13.28
CA TRP A 290 -8.43 12.03 -13.40
C TRP A 290 -9.38 11.05 -14.12
N GLY A 291 -8.86 9.89 -14.52
CA GLY A 291 -9.61 8.76 -15.07
C GLY A 291 -8.83 7.44 -15.00
N VAL A 292 -9.49 6.32 -15.32
CA VAL A 292 -8.87 4.97 -15.34
C VAL A 292 -8.54 4.55 -16.78
N ILE A 293 -7.40 3.91 -16.99
CA ILE A 293 -6.94 3.41 -18.29
C ILE A 293 -7.63 2.09 -18.62
N GLY A 294 -8.55 2.11 -19.59
CA GLY A 294 -9.36 0.95 -19.99
C GLY A 294 -8.69 -0.06 -20.94
N GLY A 295 -7.37 -0.02 -21.13
CA GLY A 295 -6.66 -1.04 -21.92
C GLY A 295 -6.92 -1.02 -23.45
N GLY A 296 -7.27 0.14 -24.02
CA GLY A 296 -7.35 0.33 -25.47
C GLY A 296 -8.75 0.51 -26.06
N SER A 297 -9.84 0.17 -25.35
CA SER A 297 -11.22 0.23 -25.87
C SER A 297 -12.06 1.46 -25.43
N GLY A 298 -11.49 2.41 -24.69
CA GLY A 298 -12.21 3.61 -24.21
C GLY A 298 -12.31 4.78 -25.21
N ASN A 299 -13.32 5.63 -25.04
CA ASN A 299 -13.46 6.93 -25.73
C ASN A 299 -12.29 7.88 -25.38
N TRP A 300 -11.95 8.78 -26.30
CA TRP A 300 -10.96 9.84 -26.04
C TRP A 300 -11.50 10.79 -24.98
N PRO A 301 -10.72 11.13 -23.94
CA PRO A 301 -11.15 12.16 -23.00
C PRO A 301 -11.18 13.52 -23.71
N ASP A 302 -12.33 14.22 -23.67
CA ASP A 302 -12.48 15.59 -24.16
C ASP A 302 -11.95 16.56 -23.09
N ILE A 303 -10.64 16.79 -23.10
CA ILE A 303 -9.97 17.69 -22.15
C ILE A 303 -9.70 18.99 -22.87
N ARG A 304 -10.23 20.10 -22.34
CA ARG A 304 -9.98 21.44 -22.91
C ARG A 304 -9.33 22.35 -21.90
N ILE A 305 -8.41 23.18 -22.35
CA ILE A 305 -7.75 24.21 -21.55
C ILE A 305 -8.31 25.55 -21.99
N ALA A 306 -8.82 26.33 -21.05
CA ALA A 306 -9.40 27.64 -21.33
C ALA A 306 -8.97 28.67 -20.27
N PRO A 307 -9.05 29.98 -20.59
CA PRO A 307 -9.01 31.04 -19.59
C PRO A 307 -10.12 30.80 -18.56
N ARG A 308 -9.81 31.09 -17.29
CA ARG A 308 -10.76 30.89 -16.20
C ARG A 308 -11.94 31.87 -16.36
N PRO A 309 -13.19 31.39 -16.45
CA PRO A 309 -14.34 32.26 -16.53
C PRO A 309 -14.43 33.21 -15.33
N GLY A 310 -14.76 34.48 -15.58
CA GLY A 310 -14.90 35.50 -14.53
C GLY A 310 -13.57 36.04 -13.98
N VAL A 311 -12.43 35.65 -14.55
CA VAL A 311 -11.11 36.17 -14.19
C VAL A 311 -10.55 37.02 -15.33
N ASN A 312 -10.00 38.18 -15.00
CA ASN A 312 -9.26 39.02 -15.93
C ASN A 312 -7.87 38.42 -16.16
N VAL A 313 -7.76 37.54 -17.16
CA VAL A 313 -6.49 36.94 -17.54
C VAL A 313 -5.64 37.98 -18.29
N SER A 314 -4.43 38.25 -17.78
CA SER A 314 -3.54 39.25 -18.37
C SER A 314 -2.88 38.73 -19.66
N PRO A 315 -2.70 39.56 -20.70
CA PRO A 315 -1.91 39.18 -21.86
C PRO A 315 -0.50 38.71 -21.45
N GLY A 316 -0.08 37.55 -21.94
CA GLY A 316 1.18 36.91 -21.56
C GLY A 316 1.09 35.92 -20.39
N SER A 317 -0.03 35.88 -19.65
CA SER A 317 -0.28 34.82 -18.66
C SER A 317 -0.14 33.45 -19.33
N SER A 318 0.54 32.52 -18.65
CA SER A 318 0.78 31.18 -19.19
C SER A 318 0.57 30.09 -18.15
N THR A 319 0.31 28.88 -18.63
CA THR A 319 0.27 27.66 -17.83
C THR A 319 0.98 26.54 -18.57
N GLU A 320 1.57 25.62 -17.81
CA GLU A 320 2.02 24.34 -18.33
C GLU A 320 1.00 23.26 -17.99
N VAL A 321 0.86 22.28 -18.87
CA VAL A 321 0.02 21.09 -18.67
C VAL A 321 0.87 19.96 -18.12
N ILE A 322 0.43 19.37 -17.02
CA ILE A 322 1.07 18.21 -16.40
C ILE A 322 0.11 17.03 -16.46
N VAL A 323 0.50 16.00 -17.21
CA VAL A 323 -0.22 14.73 -17.28
C VAL A 323 0.52 13.71 -16.43
N ARG A 324 -0.20 13.00 -15.56
CA ARG A 324 0.37 11.96 -14.72
C ARG A 324 -0.32 10.63 -14.95
N VAL A 325 0.43 9.55 -14.78
CA VAL A 325 -0.09 8.18 -14.64
C VAL A 325 0.41 7.64 -13.33
N ASN A 326 -0.52 7.19 -12.48
CA ASN A 326 -0.25 6.70 -11.12
C ASN A 326 0.61 7.66 -10.29
N GLY A 327 0.36 8.97 -10.45
CA GLY A 327 1.06 10.02 -9.71
C GLY A 327 2.40 10.46 -10.30
N VAL A 328 2.88 9.82 -11.37
CA VAL A 328 4.14 10.20 -12.04
C VAL A 328 3.86 10.97 -13.32
N GLU A 329 4.56 12.09 -13.51
CA GLU A 329 4.49 12.87 -14.76
C GLU A 329 4.97 12.05 -15.94
N ILE A 330 4.19 12.03 -17.01
CA ILE A 330 4.57 11.33 -18.25
C ILE A 330 5.19 12.32 -19.22
N ASP A 331 6.14 11.82 -19.99
CA ASP A 331 6.64 12.52 -21.15
C ASP A 331 5.51 12.59 -22.19
N PHE A 332 4.97 13.80 -22.33
CA PHE A 332 3.82 14.06 -23.18
C PHE A 332 4.18 14.05 -24.67
N ASP A 333 5.43 14.23 -25.06
CA ASP A 333 5.84 14.27 -26.46
C ASP A 333 6.77 13.14 -26.89
N LYS A 334 7.15 12.26 -25.95
CA LYS A 334 8.10 11.16 -26.15
C LYS A 334 9.52 11.67 -26.52
N SER A 335 9.88 12.88 -26.11
CA SER A 335 11.23 13.46 -26.29
C SER A 335 12.30 12.81 -25.39
N GLY A 336 11.89 11.99 -24.42
CA GLY A 336 12.71 11.42 -23.36
C GLY A 336 12.83 12.32 -22.12
N ALA A 337 12.15 13.47 -22.08
CA ALA A 337 12.29 14.46 -21.00
C ALA A 337 10.93 14.84 -20.37
N THR A 338 10.92 15.09 -19.06
CA THR A 338 9.76 15.60 -18.31
C THR A 338 10.16 16.84 -17.50
N GLY A 339 9.18 17.54 -16.93
CA GLY A 339 9.42 18.71 -16.07
C GLY A 339 9.39 20.07 -16.78
N PRO A 340 9.65 21.16 -16.04
CA PRO A 340 9.55 22.52 -16.55
C PRO A 340 10.33 22.73 -17.85
N GLY A 341 9.72 23.40 -18.84
CA GLY A 341 10.33 23.62 -20.16
C GLY A 341 10.16 22.47 -21.16
N ASN A 342 9.90 21.24 -20.70
CA ASN A 342 9.58 20.09 -21.54
C ASN A 342 8.05 19.82 -21.60
N ARG A 343 7.27 20.63 -20.88
CA ARG A 343 5.81 20.53 -20.83
C ARG A 343 5.16 21.30 -21.95
N LEU A 344 3.94 20.89 -22.26
CA LEU A 344 3.07 21.68 -23.10
C LEU A 344 2.72 23.00 -22.42
N ARG A 345 3.14 24.11 -23.03
CA ARG A 345 2.86 25.46 -22.55
C ARG A 345 1.70 26.08 -23.31
N VAL A 346 0.78 26.69 -22.57
CA VAL A 346 -0.32 27.50 -23.09
C VAL A 346 -0.12 28.93 -22.63
N VAL A 347 -0.28 29.89 -23.54
CA VAL A 347 -0.21 31.33 -23.25
C VAL A 347 -1.49 32.00 -23.71
N TYR A 348 -2.01 32.90 -22.89
CA TYR A 348 -3.05 33.83 -23.30
C TYR A 348 -2.40 35.00 -24.05
N GLN A 349 -2.70 35.12 -25.33
CA GLN A 349 -2.19 36.16 -26.21
C GLN A 349 -3.36 36.62 -27.09
N PRO A 350 -4.20 37.53 -26.57
CA PRO A 350 -5.40 38.01 -27.27
C PRO A 350 -5.11 38.76 -28.56
#